data_AF-A0A1D6H7V5-F1
#
_entry.id   AF-A0A1D6H7V5-F1
#
_cell.length_a   1.000
_cell.length_b   1.000
_cell.length_c   1.000
_cell.angle_alpha   90.00
_cell.angle_beta   90.00
_cell.angle_gamma   90.00
#
_symmetry.space_group_name_H-M   'P 1'
#
loop_
_entity.id
_entity.type
_entity.pdbx_description
1 polymer ?
#
loop_
_entity_poly.entity_id
_entity_poly.type
_entity_poly.pdbx_seq_one_letter_code
_entity_poly.pdbx_strand_id
1 'polypeptide(L)'
;MGEDVLSVFEHAIKVLSCKDDLVDSRENEEIFLQVDSAQMEHIFSTLVDHLQIQEAYNIFVLNPKPIGKRINYGYRKGFSESEINLLRENKTLQARILQSKSDNKLFLDIEKGVNRRPLYESHPLSSFSWTRTDSMDMGDWSKKCKEALSKFELLKEGKSKEDIVYEKAVQILHGTKDEVHDIVQSALKSSDLKGLHAQCLTDIWIGRERFAFVDLSAGPFAWGPSVGGDGVRTELSLPNVAKTVGAVAEVTEEEAEEKLQDTIRERFSSFGEDYHAVDILLAEIDVYELFAFKHCVGRRIQLALCKGTLR
;
A
#
# COMPACT_ATOMS: atom_id res chain seq x y z
N MET A 1 -1.69 -4.68 15.41
CA MET A 1 -1.87 -3.66 14.35
C MET A 1 -1.26 -4.10 13.02
N GLY A 2 0.07 -4.06 12.86
CA GLY A 2 0.71 -4.37 11.57
C GLY A 2 0.39 -5.77 11.02
N GLU A 3 0.35 -6.78 11.89
CA GLU A 3 0.00 -8.15 11.48
C GLU A 3 -1.46 -8.29 11.01
N ASP A 4 -2.41 -7.64 11.67
CA ASP A 4 -3.82 -7.69 11.29
C ASP A 4 -4.06 -7.00 9.94
N VAL A 5 -3.37 -5.88 9.70
CA VAL A 5 -3.44 -5.15 8.42
C VAL A 5 -2.76 -5.93 7.31
N LEU A 6 -1.53 -6.40 7.52
CA LEU A 6 -0.82 -7.22 6.54
C LEU A 6 -1.60 -8.49 6.19
N SER A 7 -2.22 -9.14 7.18
CA SER A 7 -3.02 -10.34 6.92
C SER A 7 -4.25 -10.10 6.04
N VAL A 8 -4.83 -8.88 6.08
CA VAL A 8 -5.92 -8.49 5.16
C VAL A 8 -5.38 -8.37 3.75
N PHE A 9 -4.25 -7.68 3.55
CA PHE A 9 -3.65 -7.50 2.23
C PHE A 9 -3.12 -8.82 1.65
N GLU A 10 -2.51 -9.68 2.46
CA GLU A 10 -2.10 -11.03 2.06
C GLU A 10 -3.31 -11.87 1.59
N HIS A 11 -4.45 -11.76 2.27
CA HIS A 11 -5.67 -12.44 1.87
C HIS A 11 -6.28 -11.81 0.60
N ALA A 12 -6.28 -10.47 0.52
CA ALA A 12 -6.77 -9.73 -0.64
C ALA A 12 -5.97 -10.07 -1.90
N ILE A 13 -4.63 -10.10 -1.82
CA ILE A 13 -3.76 -10.49 -2.92
C ILE A 13 -4.17 -11.87 -3.45
N LYS A 14 -4.41 -12.85 -2.57
CA LYS A 14 -4.85 -14.20 -2.98
C LYS A 14 -6.21 -14.17 -3.69
N VAL A 15 -7.22 -13.56 -3.07
CA VAL A 15 -8.61 -13.54 -3.58
C VAL A 15 -8.78 -12.68 -4.84
N LEU A 16 -8.02 -11.60 -4.96
CA LEU A 16 -8.09 -10.65 -6.06
C LEU A 16 -7.14 -11.01 -7.20
N SER A 17 -6.28 -12.01 -7.02
CA SER A 17 -5.40 -12.50 -8.07
C SER A 17 -6.12 -13.39 -9.09
N CYS A 18 -5.71 -13.27 -10.35
CA CYS A 18 -5.93 -14.28 -11.38
C CYS A 18 -4.64 -14.48 -12.19
N LYS A 19 -4.58 -15.51 -13.04
CA LYS A 19 -3.41 -15.71 -13.92
C LYS A 19 -3.27 -14.54 -14.88
N ASP A 20 -2.03 -14.08 -15.09
CA ASP A 20 -1.73 -13.05 -16.09
C ASP A 20 -1.98 -13.58 -17.52
N ASP A 21 -1.47 -14.78 -17.79
CA ASP A 21 -1.76 -15.53 -19.01
C ASP A 21 -2.83 -16.60 -18.75
N LEU A 22 -4.00 -16.41 -19.36
CA LEU A 22 -5.12 -17.34 -19.29
C LEU A 22 -4.85 -18.66 -20.02
N VAL A 23 -3.89 -18.72 -20.95
CA VAL A 23 -3.57 -19.91 -21.74
C VAL A 23 -2.55 -20.80 -21.03
N ASP A 24 -1.82 -20.26 -20.05
CA ASP A 24 -0.72 -20.98 -19.42
C ASP A 24 -1.20 -22.16 -18.55
N SER A 25 -0.96 -23.36 -19.07
CA SER A 25 -1.21 -24.65 -18.41
C SER A 25 0.08 -25.31 -17.90
N ARG A 26 1.22 -24.62 -17.93
CA ARG A 26 2.51 -25.20 -17.53
C ARG A 26 2.60 -25.23 -16.01
N GLU A 27 2.70 -26.43 -15.44
CA GLU A 27 2.77 -26.64 -13.98
C GLU A 27 4.17 -26.34 -13.38
N ASN A 28 5.21 -26.18 -14.21
CA ASN A 28 6.61 -26.18 -13.78
C ASN A 28 7.35 -24.84 -13.90
N GLU A 29 6.74 -23.79 -14.46
CA GLU A 29 7.34 -22.45 -14.61
C GLU A 29 6.89 -21.47 -13.51
N GLU A 30 7.57 -20.31 -13.42
CA GLU A 30 7.14 -19.22 -12.55
C GLU A 30 5.77 -18.70 -12.99
N ILE A 31 4.78 -18.80 -12.10
CA ILE A 31 3.42 -18.34 -12.38
C ILE A 31 3.35 -16.86 -12.06
N PHE A 32 2.99 -16.05 -13.05
CA PHE A 32 2.67 -14.64 -12.84
C PHE A 32 1.17 -14.45 -12.65
N LEU A 33 0.82 -13.82 -11.53
CA LEU A 33 -0.53 -13.43 -11.21
C LEU A 33 -0.72 -11.92 -11.41
N GLN A 34 -1.90 -11.54 -11.84
CA GLN A 34 -2.36 -10.16 -11.86
C GLN A 34 -3.38 -9.97 -10.74
N VAL A 35 -3.20 -8.97 -9.90
CA VAL A 35 -4.09 -8.58 -8.81
C VAL A 35 -4.93 -7.39 -9.27
N ASP A 36 -6.24 -7.48 -9.09
CA ASP A 36 -7.16 -6.39 -9.44
C ASP A 36 -6.87 -5.14 -8.59
N SER A 37 -6.29 -4.11 -9.21
CA SER A 37 -5.88 -2.90 -8.51
C SER A 37 -7.07 -2.02 -8.11
N ALA A 38 -8.20 -2.08 -8.83
CA ALA A 38 -9.38 -1.29 -8.50
C ALA A 38 -10.07 -1.83 -7.23
N GLN A 39 -10.14 -3.15 -7.08
CA GLN A 39 -10.66 -3.79 -5.86
C GLN A 39 -9.67 -3.61 -4.69
N MET A 40 -8.36 -3.67 -4.95
CA MET A 40 -7.34 -3.38 -3.93
C MET A 40 -7.42 -1.92 -3.44
N GLU A 41 -7.63 -0.97 -4.36
CA GLU A 41 -7.82 0.44 -4.03
C GLU A 41 -9.04 0.66 -3.11
N HIS A 42 -10.11 -0.12 -3.27
CA HIS A 42 -11.27 -0.05 -2.38
C HIS A 42 -10.92 -0.45 -0.94
N ILE A 43 -10.10 -1.49 -0.75
CA ILE A 43 -9.62 -1.91 0.58
C ILE A 43 -8.78 -0.79 1.20
N PHE A 44 -7.86 -0.20 0.46
CA PHE A 44 -7.06 0.94 0.93
C PHE A 44 -7.92 2.16 1.28
N SER A 45 -8.93 2.46 0.48
CA SER A 45 -9.86 3.55 0.77
C SER A 45 -10.58 3.31 2.11
N THR A 46 -10.99 2.07 2.39
CA THR A 46 -11.61 1.75 3.70
C THR A 46 -10.62 1.86 4.86
N LEU A 47 -9.33 1.59 4.62
CA LEU A 47 -8.28 1.77 5.61
C LEU A 47 -8.03 3.26 5.89
N VAL A 48 -7.91 4.07 4.83
CA VAL A 48 -7.80 5.53 4.92
C VAL A 48 -8.98 6.12 5.70
N ASP A 49 -10.18 5.61 5.44
CA ASP A 49 -11.38 5.99 6.19
C ASP A 49 -11.34 5.58 7.65
N HIS A 50 -10.94 4.34 7.92
CA HIS A 50 -10.84 3.81 9.28
C HIS A 50 -9.82 4.59 10.11
N LEU A 51 -8.69 4.96 9.50
CA LEU A 51 -7.62 5.73 10.13
C LEU A 51 -7.91 7.25 10.21
N GLN A 52 -8.94 7.73 9.52
CA GLN A 52 -9.32 9.15 9.47
C GLN A 52 -8.21 10.06 8.90
N ILE A 53 -7.52 9.59 7.85
CA ILE A 53 -6.39 10.29 7.21
C ILE A 53 -6.71 10.76 5.78
N GLN A 54 -7.99 10.94 5.44
CA GLN A 54 -8.46 11.26 4.09
C GLN A 54 -7.89 12.58 3.53
N GLU A 55 -7.61 13.54 4.41
CA GLU A 55 -7.15 14.88 4.00
C GLU A 55 -5.63 14.96 3.77
N ALA A 56 -4.87 14.00 4.26
CA ALA A 56 -3.42 13.94 4.08
C ALA A 56 -3.04 13.22 2.77
N TYR A 57 -1.86 13.51 2.23
CA TYR A 57 -1.23 12.64 1.24
C TYR A 57 -0.57 11.47 1.94
N ASN A 58 -1.06 10.26 1.69
CA ASN A 58 -0.63 9.05 2.37
C ASN A 58 0.20 8.16 1.44
N ILE A 59 1.27 7.57 1.95
CA ILE A 59 1.99 6.50 1.24
C ILE A 59 1.99 5.26 2.12
N PHE A 60 1.40 4.19 1.63
CA PHE A 60 1.42 2.89 2.27
C PHE A 60 2.54 2.03 1.70
N VAL A 61 3.44 1.57 2.55
CA VAL A 61 4.48 0.62 2.15
C VAL A 61 4.12 -0.74 2.73
N LEU A 62 3.86 -1.71 1.85
CA LEU A 62 3.49 -3.06 2.21
C LEU A 62 4.68 -4.02 1.99
N ASN A 63 4.74 -5.04 2.83
CA ASN A 63 5.67 -6.17 2.67
C ASN A 63 4.94 -7.48 3.03
N PRO A 64 3.92 -7.87 2.25
CA PRO A 64 3.13 -9.07 2.51
C PRO A 64 3.97 -10.33 2.30
N LYS A 65 3.61 -11.41 2.98
CA LYS A 65 4.28 -12.70 2.77
C LYS A 65 4.09 -13.21 1.33
N PRO A 66 5.13 -13.81 0.73
CA PRO A 66 5.02 -14.43 -0.59
C PRO A 66 3.89 -15.46 -0.65
N ILE A 67 3.12 -15.47 -1.74
CA ILE A 67 2.03 -16.42 -1.97
C ILE A 67 2.57 -17.86 -2.10
N GLY A 68 3.75 -18.01 -2.71
CA GLY A 68 4.44 -19.28 -2.89
C GLY A 68 5.83 -19.10 -3.48
N LYS A 69 6.67 -20.15 -3.45
CA LYS A 69 8.09 -20.08 -3.86
C LYS A 69 8.34 -19.79 -5.35
N ARG A 70 7.31 -19.87 -6.20
CA ARG A 70 7.40 -19.67 -7.67
C ARG A 70 6.20 -18.88 -8.21
N ILE A 71 5.61 -18.05 -7.36
CA ILE A 71 4.44 -17.24 -7.70
C ILE A 71 4.86 -15.79 -7.55
N ASN A 72 4.95 -15.10 -8.69
CA ASN A 72 5.15 -13.68 -8.76
C ASN A 72 3.79 -13.01 -9.03
N TYR A 73 3.62 -11.78 -8.61
CA TYR A 73 2.37 -11.06 -8.86
C TYR A 73 2.60 -9.56 -9.00
N GLY A 74 1.65 -8.90 -9.65
CA GLY A 74 1.57 -7.44 -9.76
C GLY A 74 0.15 -6.94 -9.86
N TYR A 75 -0.02 -5.63 -9.73
CA TYR A 75 -1.31 -4.98 -9.75
C TYR A 75 -1.66 -4.50 -11.16
N ARG A 76 -2.92 -4.68 -11.58
CA ARG A 76 -3.45 -4.20 -12.87
C ARG A 76 -4.93 -3.83 -12.75
N LYS A 77 -5.29 -2.71 -13.38
CA LYS A 77 -6.70 -2.28 -13.52
C LYS A 77 -7.37 -2.76 -14.81
N GLY A 78 -6.67 -2.65 -15.93
CA GLY A 78 -7.18 -3.07 -17.23
C GLY A 78 -6.82 -4.51 -17.56
N PHE A 79 -6.76 -4.86 -18.84
CA PHE A 79 -6.63 -6.22 -19.33
C PHE A 79 -5.18 -6.65 -19.58
N SER A 80 -4.94 -7.95 -19.46
CA SER A 80 -3.74 -8.61 -19.99
C SER A 80 -3.88 -8.85 -21.50
N GLU A 81 -2.76 -9.17 -22.16
CA GLU A 81 -2.79 -9.47 -23.60
C GLU A 81 -3.63 -10.72 -23.90
N SER A 82 -3.56 -11.74 -23.03
CA SER A 82 -4.36 -12.96 -23.18
C SER A 82 -5.86 -12.70 -23.02
N GLU A 83 -6.25 -11.80 -22.11
CA GLU A 83 -7.64 -11.38 -21.93
C GLU A 83 -8.15 -10.57 -23.14
N ILE A 84 -7.33 -9.68 -23.70
CA ILE A 84 -7.67 -8.90 -24.91
C ILE A 84 -7.84 -9.83 -26.11
N ASN A 85 -6.95 -10.83 -26.27
CA ASN A 85 -7.05 -11.81 -27.34
C ASN A 85 -8.34 -12.63 -27.23
N LEU A 86 -8.70 -13.08 -26.03
CA LEU A 86 -9.97 -13.75 -25.78
C LEU A 86 -11.17 -12.87 -26.15
N LEU A 87 -11.15 -11.60 -25.77
CA LEU A 87 -12.18 -10.63 -26.16
C LEU A 87 -12.25 -10.48 -27.69
N ARG A 88 -11.11 -10.41 -28.38
CA ARG A 88 -11.04 -10.23 -29.85
C ARG A 88 -11.66 -11.41 -30.60
N GLU A 89 -11.39 -12.63 -30.13
CA GLU A 89 -11.85 -13.88 -30.73
C GLU A 89 -13.33 -14.16 -30.44
N ASN A 90 -13.82 -13.80 -29.25
CA ASN A 90 -15.17 -14.15 -28.81
C ASN A 90 -16.18 -12.99 -28.98
N LYS A 91 -16.81 -12.90 -30.16
CA LYS A 91 -17.82 -11.86 -30.45
C LYS A 91 -19.08 -11.97 -29.58
N THR A 92 -19.46 -13.19 -29.18
CA THR A 92 -20.60 -13.41 -28.28
C THR A 92 -20.33 -12.79 -26.90
N LEU A 93 -19.10 -12.93 -26.39
CA LEU A 93 -18.66 -12.31 -25.15
C LEU A 93 -18.69 -10.78 -25.24
N GLN A 94 -18.21 -10.19 -26.34
CA GLN A 94 -18.30 -8.74 -26.56
C GLN A 94 -19.76 -8.25 -26.53
N ALA A 95 -20.67 -8.94 -27.22
CA ALA A 95 -22.09 -8.59 -27.22
C ALA A 95 -22.72 -8.72 -25.83
N ARG A 96 -22.37 -9.77 -25.07
CA ARG A 96 -22.79 -9.97 -23.68
C ARG A 96 -22.33 -8.81 -22.79
N ILE A 97 -21.09 -8.36 -22.94
CA ILE A 97 -20.53 -7.21 -22.19
C ILE A 97 -21.24 -5.91 -22.57
N LEU A 98 -21.47 -5.65 -23.85
CA LEU A 98 -22.15 -4.43 -24.31
C LEU A 98 -23.60 -4.32 -23.81
N GLN A 99 -24.27 -5.46 -23.60
CA GLN A 99 -25.64 -5.53 -23.06
C GLN A 99 -25.68 -5.63 -21.53
N SER A 100 -24.52 -5.67 -20.87
CA SER A 100 -24.43 -5.82 -19.43
C SER A 100 -25.04 -4.62 -18.69
N LYS A 101 -25.46 -4.89 -17.45
CA LYS A 101 -25.87 -3.86 -16.48
C LYS A 101 -24.92 -3.92 -15.29
N SER A 102 -24.90 -2.85 -14.51
CA SER A 102 -24.24 -2.85 -13.21
C SER A 102 -24.74 -4.00 -12.35
N ASP A 103 -23.80 -4.78 -11.80
CA ASP A 103 -24.08 -5.83 -10.82
C ASP A 103 -23.16 -5.62 -9.61
N ASN A 104 -23.77 -5.29 -8.47
CA ASN A 104 -23.03 -5.00 -7.23
C ASN A 104 -22.26 -6.22 -6.71
N LYS A 105 -22.66 -7.44 -7.08
CA LYS A 105 -21.96 -8.67 -6.66
C LYS A 105 -20.56 -8.79 -7.25
N LEU A 106 -20.27 -8.02 -8.30
CA LEU A 106 -18.95 -7.97 -8.90
C LEU A 106 -17.98 -7.09 -8.13
N PHE A 107 -18.44 -6.28 -7.16
CA PHE A 107 -17.58 -5.40 -6.39
C PHE A 107 -17.41 -5.92 -4.97
N LEU A 108 -16.25 -5.67 -4.36
CA LEU A 108 -16.04 -5.91 -2.94
C LEU A 108 -16.99 -5.02 -2.13
N ASP A 109 -17.91 -5.66 -1.42
CA ASP A 109 -18.85 -4.98 -0.53
C ASP A 109 -18.22 -4.79 0.85
N ILE A 110 -17.44 -3.72 0.98
CA ILE A 110 -16.88 -3.25 2.24
C ILE A 110 -17.44 -1.85 2.48
N GLU A 111 -18.26 -1.70 3.53
CA GLU A 111 -18.80 -0.41 3.94
C GLU A 111 -17.65 0.55 4.28
N LYS A 112 -17.62 1.70 3.61
CA LYS A 112 -16.72 2.81 3.97
C LYS A 112 -17.08 3.36 5.34
N GLY A 113 -16.05 3.75 6.10
CA GLY A 113 -16.24 4.37 7.40
C GLY A 113 -16.96 5.71 7.29
N VAL A 114 -17.67 6.11 8.36
CA VAL A 114 -18.21 7.48 8.43
C VAL A 114 -17.03 8.43 8.61
N ASN A 115 -16.88 9.39 7.69
CA ASN A 115 -15.91 10.47 7.82
C ASN A 115 -16.24 11.30 9.07
N ARG A 116 -15.55 11.00 10.17
CA ARG A 116 -15.60 11.78 11.39
C ARG A 116 -14.57 12.87 11.23
N ARG A 117 -15.01 14.06 10.80
CA ARG A 117 -14.19 15.26 10.86
C ARG A 117 -13.62 15.39 12.29
N PRO A 118 -12.32 15.67 12.45
CA PRO A 118 -11.82 16.10 13.74
C PRO A 118 -12.66 17.28 14.22
N LEU A 119 -13.12 17.26 15.47
CA LEU A 119 -14.04 18.26 16.05
C LEU A 119 -13.45 19.69 16.10
N TYR A 120 -12.20 19.89 15.71
CA TYR A 120 -11.50 21.16 15.77
C TYR A 120 -10.98 21.58 14.39
N GLU A 121 -11.60 22.61 13.81
CA GLU A 121 -11.21 23.25 12.54
C GLU A 121 -9.87 24.02 12.63
N SER A 122 -9.33 24.23 13.83
CA SER A 122 -8.12 25.03 14.06
C SER A 122 -7.16 24.35 15.04
N HIS A 123 -6.49 23.29 14.59
CA HIS A 123 -5.26 22.86 15.27
C HIS A 123 -4.04 23.41 14.51
N PRO A 124 -3.16 24.21 15.14
CA PRO A 124 -1.95 24.74 14.50
C PRO A 124 -0.93 23.67 14.05
N LEU A 125 -1.13 22.42 14.47
CA LEU A 125 -0.32 21.23 14.11
C LEU A 125 -0.99 20.37 13.01
N SER A 126 -2.05 20.88 12.38
CA SER A 126 -2.84 20.15 11.37
C SER A 126 -2.13 19.96 10.02
N SER A 127 -0.95 20.57 9.81
CA SER A 127 -0.11 20.34 8.63
C SER A 127 0.55 18.96 8.62
N PHE A 128 0.76 18.33 9.79
CA PHE A 128 1.23 16.95 9.93
C PHE A 128 0.50 16.27 11.09
N SER A 129 -0.67 15.67 10.82
CA SER A 129 -1.30 14.78 11.79
C SER A 129 -0.59 13.42 11.78
N TRP A 130 0.46 13.27 12.57
CA TRP A 130 0.95 11.94 12.96
C TRP A 130 -0.02 11.34 13.96
N THR A 131 -1.18 10.88 13.47
CA THR A 131 -2.08 10.05 14.29
C THR A 131 -1.33 8.77 14.57
N ARG A 132 -0.93 8.57 15.83
CA ARG A 132 -0.28 7.33 16.26
C ARG A 132 -1.30 6.21 16.21
N THR A 133 -1.44 5.58 15.05
CA THR A 133 -2.44 4.54 14.77
C THR A 133 -2.25 3.31 15.65
N ASP A 134 -1.11 3.18 16.33
CA ASP A 134 -0.84 2.17 17.37
C ASP A 134 -1.96 2.02 18.42
N SER A 135 -2.76 3.07 18.66
CA SER A 135 -3.91 3.03 19.59
C SER A 135 -5.25 2.74 18.94
N MET A 136 -5.32 2.64 17.60
CA MET A 136 -6.56 2.34 16.88
C MET A 136 -6.79 0.84 16.82
N ASP A 137 -7.97 0.42 17.24
CA ASP A 137 -8.37 -0.98 17.12
C ASP A 137 -8.58 -1.32 15.63
N MET A 138 -7.74 -2.23 15.13
CA MET A 138 -7.81 -2.74 13.77
C MET A 138 -8.60 -4.05 13.67
N GLY A 139 -9.03 -4.62 14.80
CA GLY A 139 -9.73 -5.90 14.85
C GLY A 139 -11.04 -5.86 14.07
N ASP A 140 -11.88 -4.84 14.31
CA ASP A 140 -13.16 -4.69 13.63
C ASP A 140 -12.99 -4.45 12.12
N TRP A 141 -12.06 -3.57 11.73
CA TRP A 141 -11.78 -3.30 10.31
C TRP A 141 -11.21 -4.55 9.60
N SER A 142 -10.24 -5.22 10.23
CA SER A 142 -9.61 -6.43 9.67
C SER A 142 -10.64 -7.55 9.51
N LYS A 143 -11.51 -7.75 10.51
CA LYS A 143 -12.60 -8.72 10.46
C LYS A 143 -13.58 -8.42 9.33
N LYS A 144 -14.05 -7.18 9.21
CA LYS A 144 -14.96 -6.77 8.11
C LYS A 144 -14.35 -7.04 6.74
N CYS A 145 -13.09 -6.65 6.54
CA CYS A 145 -12.39 -6.87 5.27
C CYS A 145 -12.23 -8.37 4.96
N LYS A 146 -11.83 -9.18 5.95
CA LYS A 146 -11.67 -10.63 5.78
C LYS A 146 -13.00 -11.32 5.45
N GLU A 147 -14.09 -10.94 6.12
CA GLU A 147 -15.42 -11.48 5.84
C GLU A 147 -15.90 -11.12 4.43
N ALA A 148 -15.68 -9.89 3.98
CA ALA A 148 -16.01 -9.48 2.62
C ALA A 148 -15.16 -10.23 1.58
N LEU A 149 -13.86 -10.37 1.81
CA LEU A 149 -12.94 -11.13 0.96
C LEU A 149 -13.36 -12.61 0.85
N SER A 150 -13.68 -13.27 1.96
CA SER A 150 -14.13 -14.67 1.94
C SER A 150 -15.45 -14.85 1.19
N LYS A 151 -16.40 -13.91 1.35
CA LYS A 151 -17.65 -13.93 0.54
C LYS A 151 -17.36 -13.75 -0.94
N PHE A 152 -16.43 -12.87 -1.28
CA PHE A 152 -16.04 -12.59 -2.66
C PHE A 152 -15.29 -13.76 -3.30
N GLU A 153 -14.45 -14.47 -2.54
CA GLU A 153 -13.77 -15.69 -2.97
C GLU A 153 -14.76 -16.78 -3.37
N LEU A 154 -15.79 -17.02 -2.55
CA LEU A 154 -16.86 -17.98 -2.86
C LEU A 154 -17.62 -17.61 -4.14
N LEU A 155 -17.76 -16.33 -4.45
CA LEU A 155 -18.38 -15.87 -5.70
C LEU A 155 -17.49 -16.14 -6.92
N LYS A 156 -16.17 -16.25 -6.75
CA LYS A 156 -15.22 -16.48 -7.86
C LYS A 156 -14.95 -17.96 -8.16
N GLU A 157 -15.25 -18.84 -7.21
CA GLU A 157 -14.96 -20.27 -7.34
C GLU A 157 -15.68 -20.89 -8.55
N GLY A 158 -14.93 -21.65 -9.36
CA GLY A 158 -15.47 -22.39 -10.51
C GLY A 158 -15.78 -21.56 -11.77
N LYS A 159 -15.40 -20.28 -11.81
CA LYS A 159 -15.62 -19.43 -13.00
C LYS A 159 -14.75 -19.82 -14.20
N SER A 160 -15.35 -19.73 -15.38
CA SER A 160 -14.64 -19.90 -16.65
C SER A 160 -13.73 -18.71 -16.96
N LYS A 161 -12.82 -18.87 -17.93
CA LYS A 161 -11.94 -17.78 -18.40
C LYS A 161 -12.77 -16.62 -18.98
N GLU A 162 -13.83 -16.96 -19.70
CA GLU A 162 -14.78 -16.01 -20.28
C GLU A 162 -15.56 -15.25 -19.20
N ASP A 163 -15.94 -15.92 -18.11
CA ASP A 163 -16.62 -15.26 -17.00
C ASP A 163 -15.69 -14.31 -16.25
N ILE A 164 -14.42 -14.66 -16.03
CA ILE A 164 -13.43 -13.75 -15.41
C ILE A 164 -13.29 -12.47 -16.25
N VAL A 165 -13.12 -12.61 -17.57
CA VAL A 165 -12.98 -11.47 -18.49
C VAL A 165 -14.27 -10.67 -18.59
N TYR A 166 -15.43 -11.33 -18.63
CA TYR A 166 -16.74 -10.68 -18.58
C TYR A 166 -16.86 -9.80 -17.34
N GLU A 167 -16.62 -10.34 -16.16
CA GLU A 167 -16.78 -9.62 -14.90
C GLU A 167 -15.85 -8.43 -14.79
N LYS A 168 -14.58 -8.60 -15.17
CA LYS A 168 -13.60 -7.51 -15.23
C LYS A 168 -14.04 -6.39 -16.17
N ALA A 169 -14.57 -6.73 -17.35
CA ALA A 169 -15.09 -5.74 -18.28
C ALA A 169 -16.32 -5.01 -17.71
N VAL A 170 -17.24 -5.72 -17.06
CA VAL A 170 -18.42 -5.12 -16.43
C VAL A 170 -18.02 -4.23 -15.26
N GLN A 171 -17.05 -4.64 -14.44
CA GLN A 171 -16.50 -3.81 -13.36
C GLN A 171 -15.89 -2.51 -13.88
N ILE A 172 -15.13 -2.56 -14.99
CA ILE A 172 -14.55 -1.36 -15.60
C ILE A 172 -15.65 -0.45 -16.18
N LEU A 173 -16.62 -1.02 -16.90
CA LEU A 173 -17.67 -0.25 -17.58
C LEU A 173 -18.71 0.39 -16.65
N HIS A 174 -19.04 -0.29 -15.55
CA HIS A 174 -20.08 0.17 -14.61
C HIS A 174 -19.50 0.65 -13.28
N GLY A 175 -18.19 0.53 -13.10
CA GLY A 175 -17.48 1.06 -11.94
C GLY A 175 -17.18 2.54 -12.10
N THR A 176 -15.94 2.92 -11.80
CA THR A 176 -15.52 4.32 -11.83
C THR A 176 -15.22 4.77 -13.25
N LYS A 177 -15.73 5.94 -13.63
CA LYS A 177 -15.41 6.59 -14.90
C LYS A 177 -14.02 7.24 -14.82
N ASP A 178 -13.05 6.59 -15.43
CA ASP A 178 -11.68 7.04 -15.60
C ASP A 178 -11.19 6.74 -17.02
N GLU A 179 -9.91 7.00 -17.28
CA GLU A 179 -9.31 6.77 -18.60
C GLU A 179 -9.45 5.31 -19.07
N VAL A 180 -9.33 4.33 -18.16
CA VAL A 180 -9.45 2.91 -18.51
C VAL A 180 -10.89 2.59 -18.90
N HIS A 181 -11.87 3.13 -18.18
CA HIS A 181 -13.28 3.04 -18.57
C HIS A 181 -13.49 3.58 -20.01
N ASP A 182 -12.98 4.77 -20.31
CA ASP A 182 -13.21 5.43 -21.60
C ASP A 182 -12.56 4.67 -22.76
N ILE A 183 -11.35 4.14 -22.55
CA ILE A 183 -10.66 3.28 -23.51
C ILE A 183 -11.44 2.00 -23.76
N VAL A 184 -11.86 1.29 -22.70
CA VAL A 184 -12.58 0.01 -22.83
C VAL A 184 -13.94 0.22 -23.47
N GLN A 185 -14.68 1.26 -23.08
CA GLN A 185 -15.98 1.59 -23.66
C GLN A 185 -15.86 1.94 -25.15
N SER A 186 -14.83 2.69 -25.53
CA SER A 186 -14.58 3.05 -26.93
C SER A 186 -14.14 1.84 -27.76
N ALA A 187 -13.26 1.00 -27.21
CA ALA A 187 -12.78 -0.21 -27.85
C ALA A 187 -13.91 -1.20 -28.12
N LEU A 188 -14.79 -1.46 -27.15
CA LEU A 188 -15.93 -2.38 -27.31
C LEU A 188 -16.96 -1.91 -28.34
N LYS A 189 -17.04 -0.59 -28.59
CA LYS A 189 -17.87 -0.04 -29.68
C LYS A 189 -17.22 -0.19 -31.06
N SER A 190 -15.92 -0.44 -31.11
CA SER A 190 -15.21 -0.72 -32.36
C SER A 190 -15.21 -2.22 -32.65
N SER A 191 -15.42 -2.63 -33.91
CA SER A 191 -15.51 -4.05 -34.29
C SER A 191 -14.26 -4.87 -33.95
N ASP A 192 -13.10 -4.21 -33.87
CA ASP A 192 -11.79 -4.85 -33.76
C ASP A 192 -11.06 -4.53 -32.44
N LEU A 193 -11.74 -3.91 -31.47
CA LEU A 193 -11.14 -3.45 -30.20
C LEU A 193 -9.94 -2.49 -30.41
N LYS A 194 -10.05 -1.59 -31.41
CA LYS A 194 -8.97 -0.66 -31.75
C LYS A 194 -8.67 0.27 -30.57
N GLY A 195 -7.39 0.43 -30.26
CA GLY A 195 -6.92 1.25 -29.15
C GLY A 195 -6.92 0.55 -27.79
N LEU A 196 -7.42 -0.69 -27.69
CA LEU A 196 -7.28 -1.49 -26.48
C LEU A 196 -5.92 -2.19 -26.49
N HIS A 197 -5.08 -1.82 -25.51
CA HIS A 197 -3.75 -2.38 -25.32
C HIS A 197 -3.65 -2.98 -23.91
N ALA A 198 -2.84 -4.02 -23.77
CA ALA A 198 -2.60 -4.62 -22.47
C ALA A 198 -1.92 -3.62 -21.53
N GLN A 199 -2.44 -3.49 -20.31
CA GLN A 199 -1.80 -2.68 -19.29
C GLN A 199 -0.65 -3.45 -18.64
N CYS A 200 0.42 -2.76 -18.27
CA CYS A 200 1.55 -3.40 -17.61
C CYS A 200 1.24 -3.67 -16.12
N LEU A 201 1.86 -4.72 -15.56
CA LEU A 201 1.80 -5.01 -14.12
C LEU A 201 2.71 -4.07 -13.35
N THR A 202 2.26 -3.58 -12.20
CA THR A 202 3.04 -2.68 -11.34
C THR A 202 3.06 -3.16 -9.89
N ASP A 203 4.10 -2.79 -9.16
CA ASP A 203 4.26 -2.87 -7.70
C ASP A 203 3.69 -1.64 -6.97
N ILE A 204 3.31 -0.59 -7.71
CA ILE A 204 2.89 0.70 -7.16
C ILE A 204 1.54 1.10 -7.72
N TRP A 205 0.69 1.66 -6.87
CA TRP A 205 -0.58 2.22 -7.30
C TRP A 205 -0.83 3.57 -6.67
N ILE A 206 -1.35 4.49 -7.48
CA ILE A 206 -1.86 5.77 -7.01
C ILE A 206 -3.37 5.64 -6.91
N GLY A 207 -3.90 5.71 -5.69
CA GLY A 207 -5.33 5.70 -5.45
C GLY A 207 -5.98 6.99 -5.94
N ARG A 208 -7.31 6.96 -6.11
CA ARG A 208 -8.06 8.18 -6.46
C ARG A 208 -8.20 9.15 -5.30
N GLU A 209 -8.14 8.63 -4.08
CA GLU A 209 -8.03 9.45 -2.88
C GLU A 209 -6.57 9.92 -2.73
N ARG A 210 -6.27 10.72 -1.70
CA ARG A 210 -4.91 11.23 -1.46
C ARG A 210 -4.01 10.14 -0.88
N PHE A 211 -3.86 9.00 -1.57
CA PHE A 211 -2.93 7.95 -1.19
C PHE A 211 -2.26 7.25 -2.37
N ALA A 212 -1.08 6.72 -2.12
CA ALA A 212 -0.42 5.73 -2.96
C ALA A 212 -0.01 4.53 -2.10
N PHE A 213 0.18 3.37 -2.74
CA PHE A 213 0.82 2.24 -2.09
C PHE A 213 1.98 1.69 -2.92
N VAL A 214 2.96 1.12 -2.20
CA VAL A 214 4.12 0.41 -2.74
C VAL A 214 4.16 -0.98 -2.10
N ASP A 215 4.14 -2.03 -2.91
CA ASP A 215 4.25 -3.41 -2.46
C ASP A 215 5.65 -3.95 -2.73
N LEU A 216 6.46 -4.07 -1.68
CA LEU A 216 7.85 -4.51 -1.77
C LEU A 216 8.00 -6.01 -2.11
N SER A 217 6.91 -6.78 -2.06
CA SER A 217 6.89 -8.20 -2.38
C SER A 217 6.37 -8.48 -3.80
N ALA A 218 5.82 -7.48 -4.49
CA ALA A 218 5.36 -7.61 -5.87
C ALA A 218 6.54 -7.57 -6.86
N GLY A 219 6.38 -8.22 -8.01
CA GLY A 219 7.43 -8.31 -9.03
C GLY A 219 8.21 -9.63 -8.98
N PRO A 220 9.38 -9.69 -9.63
CA PRO A 220 10.19 -8.56 -10.12
C PRO A 220 9.59 -7.87 -11.36
N PHE A 221 9.66 -6.53 -11.41
CA PHE A 221 9.30 -5.73 -12.58
C PHE A 221 10.52 -5.02 -13.15
N ALA A 222 10.56 -4.87 -14.48
CA ALA A 222 11.66 -4.18 -15.16
C ALA A 222 11.64 -2.65 -14.98
N TRP A 223 10.55 -2.11 -14.44
CA TRP A 223 10.31 -0.68 -14.21
C TRP A 223 9.60 -0.52 -12.86
N GLY A 224 10.08 0.43 -12.05
CA GLY A 224 9.69 0.62 -10.65
C GLY A 224 10.84 1.28 -9.88
N PRO A 225 10.61 1.86 -8.69
CA PRO A 225 11.66 2.52 -7.95
C PRO A 225 12.69 1.49 -7.51
N SER A 226 13.91 1.60 -8.04
CA SER A 226 15.04 0.94 -7.44
C SER A 226 15.24 1.56 -6.05
N VAL A 227 14.85 0.82 -5.00
CA VAL A 227 15.08 1.22 -3.59
C VAL A 227 16.58 1.12 -3.20
N GLY A 228 17.44 0.85 -4.17
CA GLY A 228 18.89 0.78 -4.05
C GLY A 228 19.56 1.65 -5.09
N GLY A 229 20.34 2.61 -4.59
CA GLY A 229 21.24 3.48 -5.35
C GLY A 229 22.36 3.97 -4.42
N ASP A 230 23.37 4.62 -4.99
CA ASP A 230 24.45 5.22 -4.18
C ASP A 230 23.87 6.27 -3.21
N GLY A 231 24.14 6.09 -1.92
CA GLY A 231 23.66 6.97 -0.84
C GLY A 231 22.48 6.45 -0.02
N VAL A 232 21.88 5.29 -0.37
CA VAL A 232 20.83 4.66 0.45
C VAL A 232 21.43 4.16 1.76
N ARG A 233 20.86 4.63 2.90
CA ARG A 233 21.29 4.19 4.21
C ARG A 233 20.65 2.86 4.61
N THR A 234 21.42 1.78 4.57
CA THR A 234 21.06 0.46 5.12
C THR A 234 21.34 0.38 6.62
N GLU A 235 20.88 -0.68 7.30
CA GLU A 235 21.25 -0.98 8.72
C GLU A 235 22.76 -0.83 8.97
N LEU A 236 23.59 -1.19 7.99
CA LEU A 236 25.04 -1.11 8.05
C LEU A 236 25.60 0.31 8.00
N SER A 237 24.81 1.27 7.52
CA SER A 237 25.20 2.68 7.37
C SER A 237 24.53 3.61 8.37
N LEU A 238 23.57 3.10 9.15
CA LEU A 238 23.06 3.80 10.31
C LEU A 238 24.20 3.92 11.33
N PRO A 239 24.44 5.12 11.91
CA PRO A 239 25.45 5.29 12.93
C PRO A 239 25.13 4.35 14.10
N ASN A 240 26.04 3.41 14.34
CA ASN A 240 25.90 2.48 15.45
C ASN A 240 26.13 3.27 16.74
N VAL A 241 25.05 3.53 17.48
CA VAL A 241 25.06 4.31 18.73
C VAL A 241 26.05 3.71 19.73
N ALA A 242 26.18 2.39 19.80
CA ALA A 242 27.16 1.74 20.68
C ALA A 242 28.62 1.95 20.24
N LYS A 243 28.88 2.15 18.94
CA LYS A 243 30.20 2.58 18.44
C LYS A 243 30.45 4.07 18.61
N THR A 244 29.41 4.90 18.56
CA THR A 244 29.52 6.37 18.53
C THR A 244 29.55 6.96 19.93
N VAL A 245 28.78 6.38 20.85
CA VAL A 245 28.64 6.82 22.25
C VAL A 245 29.48 5.93 23.20
N GLY A 246 30.12 4.89 22.67
CA GLY A 246 30.77 3.84 23.46
C GLY A 246 29.76 2.81 23.97
N ALA A 247 30.23 1.60 24.30
CA ALA A 247 29.41 0.66 25.04
C ALA A 247 29.01 1.33 26.37
N VAL A 248 27.75 1.13 26.79
CA VAL A 248 27.12 1.72 28.00
C VAL A 248 27.95 1.54 29.31
N ALA A 249 29.03 0.75 29.26
CA ALA A 249 29.96 0.52 30.35
C ALA A 249 31.14 1.51 30.46
N GLU A 250 31.44 2.34 29.45
CA GLU A 250 32.71 3.10 29.40
C GLU A 250 32.58 4.64 29.29
N VAL A 251 31.37 5.20 29.24
CA VAL A 251 31.16 6.65 29.16
C VAL A 251 30.13 7.06 30.21
N THR A 252 30.38 8.12 30.97
CA THR A 252 29.42 8.62 31.96
C THR A 252 28.20 9.23 31.27
N GLU A 253 27.05 9.20 31.95
CA GLU A 253 25.77 9.73 31.44
C GLU A 253 25.90 11.19 30.96
N GLU A 254 26.72 11.97 31.66
CA GLU A 254 27.00 13.39 31.38
C GLU A 254 27.85 13.60 30.12
N GLU A 255 28.89 12.78 29.90
CA GLU A 255 29.75 12.87 28.70
C GLU A 255 29.03 12.42 27.42
N ALA A 256 28.11 11.45 27.55
CA ALA A 256 27.27 11.00 26.44
C ALA A 256 26.25 12.07 26.02
N GLU A 257 25.69 12.78 27.01
CA GLU A 257 24.74 13.87 26.79
C GLU A 257 25.43 15.11 26.17
N GLU A 258 26.64 15.45 26.62
CA GLU A 258 27.43 16.55 26.05
C GLU A 258 27.79 16.30 24.57
N LYS A 259 28.27 15.09 24.23
CA LYS A 259 28.58 14.73 22.83
C LYS A 259 27.35 14.74 21.92
N LEU A 260 26.20 14.32 22.44
CA LEU A 260 24.94 14.35 21.71
C LEU A 260 24.49 15.80 21.47
N GLN A 261 24.57 16.65 22.49
CA GLN A 261 24.26 18.09 22.41
C GLN A 261 25.17 18.84 21.42
N ASP A 262 26.45 18.50 21.38
CA ASP A 262 27.41 19.11 20.43
C ASP A 262 27.15 18.67 18.99
N THR A 263 26.86 17.38 18.76
CA THR A 263 26.51 16.85 17.43
C THR A 263 25.22 17.49 16.90
N ILE A 264 24.25 17.69 17.80
CA ILE A 264 23.03 18.46 17.53
C ILE A 264 23.43 19.88 17.15
N ARG A 265 24.11 20.65 18.01
CA ARG A 265 24.47 22.06 17.72
C ARG A 265 25.24 22.25 16.41
N GLU A 266 26.20 21.38 16.10
CA GLU A 266 26.96 21.42 14.85
C GLU A 266 26.03 21.27 13.63
N ARG A 267 25.09 20.31 13.68
CA ARG A 267 24.07 20.13 12.65
C ARG A 267 23.17 21.36 12.53
N PHE A 268 22.66 21.89 13.64
CA PHE A 268 21.80 23.08 13.66
C PHE A 268 22.49 24.34 13.12
N SER A 269 23.80 24.49 13.33
CA SER A 269 24.57 25.63 12.83
C SER A 269 24.82 25.61 11.31
N SER A 270 24.57 24.48 10.65
CA SER A 270 24.77 24.30 9.21
C SER A 270 23.53 24.61 8.36
N PHE A 271 22.37 24.85 9.00
CA PHE A 271 21.12 25.19 8.32
C PHE A 271 20.87 26.70 8.40
N GLY A 272 20.81 27.39 7.25
CA GLY A 272 20.39 28.80 7.17
C GLY A 272 18.88 28.99 7.41
N GLU A 273 18.39 30.23 7.25
CA GLU A 273 16.98 30.65 7.47
C GLU A 273 15.96 30.08 6.45
N ASP A 274 16.08 28.80 6.05
CA ASP A 274 15.08 28.13 5.22
C ASP A 274 14.14 27.31 6.11
N TYR A 275 12.88 27.75 6.21
CA TYR A 275 11.82 27.14 7.02
C TYR A 275 11.58 25.65 6.72
N HIS A 276 11.93 25.17 5.52
CA HIS A 276 11.89 23.74 5.18
C HIS A 276 12.88 22.88 5.97
N ALA A 277 14.01 23.43 6.44
CA ALA A 277 14.97 22.70 7.25
C ALA A 277 14.45 22.45 8.67
N VAL A 278 13.63 23.38 9.21
CA VAL A 278 13.00 23.25 10.52
C VAL A 278 11.95 22.14 10.50
N ASP A 279 11.14 22.05 9.44
CA ASP A 279 10.12 21.01 9.30
C ASP A 279 10.74 19.61 9.13
N ILE A 280 11.80 19.49 8.33
CA ILE A 280 12.55 18.23 8.15
C ILE A 280 13.18 17.79 9.48
N LEU A 281 13.70 18.74 10.25
CA LEU A 281 14.36 18.47 11.52
C LEU A 281 13.38 18.17 12.66
N LEU A 282 12.18 18.77 12.66
CA LEU A 282 11.09 18.37 13.56
C LEU A 282 10.65 16.93 13.26
N ALA A 283 10.51 16.56 11.98
CA ALA A 283 10.23 15.18 11.60
C ALA A 283 11.36 14.21 12.01
N GLU A 284 12.63 14.65 11.96
CA GLU A 284 13.77 13.85 12.40
C GLU A 284 13.78 13.66 13.93
N ILE A 285 13.47 14.71 14.69
CA ILE A 285 13.32 14.66 16.16
C ILE A 285 12.17 13.72 16.55
N ASP A 286 11.03 13.79 15.87
CA ASP A 286 9.90 12.90 16.12
C ASP A 286 10.27 11.42 15.91
N VAL A 287 11.08 11.12 14.88
CA VAL A 287 11.61 9.76 14.65
C VAL A 287 12.56 9.33 15.77
N TYR A 288 13.43 10.22 16.25
CA TYR A 288 14.33 9.95 17.37
C TYR A 288 13.57 9.74 18.70
N GLU A 289 12.53 10.51 18.96
CA GLU A 289 11.66 10.32 20.12
C GLU A 289 10.87 9.01 20.05
N LEU A 290 10.39 8.61 18.87
CA LEU A 290 9.76 7.31 18.63
C LEU A 290 10.71 6.14 18.88
N PHE A 291 11.96 6.28 18.43
CA PHE A 291 13.00 5.29 18.67
C PHE A 291 13.34 5.22 20.17
N ALA A 292 13.52 6.37 20.82
CA ALA A 292 13.74 6.46 22.26
C ALA A 292 12.60 5.80 23.04
N PHE A 293 11.35 6.13 22.72
CA PHE A 293 10.17 5.57 23.36
C PHE A 293 10.11 4.04 23.21
N LYS A 294 10.24 3.50 22.00
CA LYS A 294 10.27 2.04 21.78
C LYS A 294 11.45 1.36 22.48
N HIS A 295 12.59 2.04 22.58
CA HIS A 295 13.78 1.54 23.26
C HIS A 295 13.68 1.60 24.80
N CYS A 296 12.77 2.43 25.32
CA CYS A 296 12.54 2.66 26.74
C CYS A 296 11.38 1.83 27.31
N VAL A 297 10.34 1.54 26.52
CA VAL A 297 9.18 0.75 26.96
C VAL A 297 9.57 -0.71 27.22
N GLY A 298 9.27 -1.23 28.41
CA GLY A 298 9.48 -2.63 28.81
C GLY A 298 10.86 -2.94 29.39
N ARG A 299 11.76 -1.96 29.53
CA ARG A 299 13.06 -2.16 30.18
C ARG A 299 12.96 -2.26 31.70
N ARG A 300 13.70 -3.21 32.29
CA ARG A 300 13.85 -3.37 33.74
C ARG A 300 14.73 -2.29 34.40
N ILE A 301 15.63 -1.67 33.63
CA ILE A 301 16.53 -0.61 34.08
C ILE A 301 16.26 0.60 33.19
N GLN A 302 15.81 1.72 33.77
CA GLN A 302 15.52 2.95 33.04
C GLN A 302 16.83 3.68 32.70
N LEU A 303 17.04 3.99 31.42
CA LEU A 303 18.12 4.88 30.97
C LEU A 303 17.75 6.35 31.18
N ALA A 304 18.75 7.23 31.24
CA ALA A 304 18.62 8.70 31.27
C ALA A 304 17.58 9.23 30.27
N LEU A 305 17.73 8.81 29.01
CA LEU A 305 16.89 9.16 27.87
C LEU A 305 15.41 8.80 28.10
N CYS A 306 15.13 7.80 28.93
CA CYS A 306 13.78 7.32 29.24
C CYS A 306 13.09 8.09 30.37
N LYS A 307 13.84 8.90 31.14
CA LYS A 307 13.29 9.64 32.29
C LYS A 307 12.44 10.85 31.86
N GLY A 308 12.62 11.35 30.63
CA GLY A 308 11.85 12.47 30.06
C GLY A 308 10.65 12.06 29.20
N THR A 309 10.68 10.87 28.58
CA THR A 309 9.69 10.43 27.58
C THR A 309 8.50 9.65 28.16
N LEU A 310 8.53 9.31 29.45
CA LEU A 310 7.45 8.61 30.18
C LEU A 310 6.86 9.57 31.23
N ARG A 311 6.00 10.49 30.80
CA ARG A 311 5.01 11.14 31.66
C ARG A 311 3.61 10.68 31.26
#